data_AF-A0A395JRA0-F1
#
_entry.id   AF-A0A395JRA0-F1
#
_cell.length_a   1.000
_cell.length_b   1.000
_cell.length_c   1.000
_cell.angle_alpha   90.00
_cell.angle_beta   90.00
_cell.angle_gamma   90.00
#
_symmetry.space_group_name_H-M   'P 1'
#
loop_
_entity.id
_entity.type
_entity.pdbx_description
1 polymer ?
#
loop_
_entity_poly.entity_id
_entity_poly.type
_entity_poly.pdbx_seq_one_letter_code
_entity_poly.pdbx_strand_id
1 'polypeptide(L)'
;MTTSAKQTAELTRLTQALVTLNESLPQLFKDAFNTEKLAAISSEGLFSPQEDEQMGYWFARFITIRRNLWSIVEAGIQTTGGISKLSAERDYPFFVLAYSAVCSLIRMDRFLVGKVATHTIIQRKLNEALPQHRIERKQFSEIYQALVQPANALRIHQAHRTLKRHAETIQLAVRDSPVESVLSRLPQQERYLNLSRRHYFLAWLKSRKLVWRRRGASAKQKSLFTVLEYSGRLASELSLPRPKKVTPTVRDQLAKLIQPGDIFITRHSRALTNLFLPGYWPHAALYVGYEHDRDRLQIPHDPIHHRFWCESACTLEALKDGVHFRSLASTLSVDAFVVIRPNFSQTDIAQALGRVAVHAGKAYNFDFDFFRADQLVCTEVIYRAFDGIAGRRIPLHERVGRKTLSAEDILDLTIESDWAQAIAIFGVGDSKHELITDHRVNAVLQQSYR
;
A
#
# COMPACT_ATOMS: atom_id res chain seq x y z
N MET A 1 1.39 39.62 23.73
CA MET A 1 0.90 39.85 22.35
C MET A 1 -0.59 40.18 22.38
N THR A 2 -0.99 41.31 21.81
CA THR A 2 -2.40 41.70 21.65
C THR A 2 -3.14 40.72 20.73
N THR A 3 -4.46 40.60 20.87
CA THR A 3 -5.31 39.71 20.03
C THR A 3 -5.14 39.99 18.53
N SER A 4 -4.93 41.25 18.15
CA SER A 4 -4.66 41.67 16.76
C SER A 4 -3.33 41.12 16.22
N ALA A 5 -2.24 41.19 16.99
CA ALA A 5 -0.94 40.67 16.56
C ALA A 5 -0.94 39.14 16.35
N LYS A 6 -1.70 38.39 17.17
CA LYS A 6 -1.87 36.95 16.99
C LYS A 6 -2.64 36.61 15.71
N GLN A 7 -3.70 37.35 15.41
CA GLN A 7 -4.50 37.15 14.20
C GLN A 7 -3.71 37.45 12.92
N THR A 8 -2.91 38.52 12.91
CA THR A 8 -2.04 38.84 11.77
C THR A 8 -0.98 37.77 11.53
N ALA A 9 -0.34 37.26 12.59
CA ALA A 9 0.65 36.19 12.48
C ALA A 9 0.03 34.89 11.95
N GLU A 10 -1.17 34.55 12.42
CA GLU A 10 -1.91 33.38 11.93
C GLU A 10 -2.30 33.52 10.45
N LEU A 11 -2.78 34.70 10.05
CA LEU A 11 -3.15 34.99 8.66
C LEU A 11 -1.95 34.82 7.72
N THR A 12 -0.78 35.36 8.08
CA THR A 12 0.46 35.19 7.32
C THR A 12 0.85 33.72 7.20
N ARG A 13 0.78 32.95 8.31
CA ARG A 13 1.09 31.52 8.33
C ARG A 13 0.18 30.72 7.40
N LEU A 14 -1.14 30.95 7.48
CA LEU A 14 -2.12 30.24 6.65
C LEU A 14 -1.99 30.61 5.16
N THR A 15 -1.69 31.88 4.87
CA THR A 15 -1.43 32.35 3.50
C THR A 15 -0.21 31.64 2.92
N GLN A 16 0.92 31.62 3.63
CA GLN A 16 2.14 30.96 3.17
C GLN A 16 1.91 29.47 2.95
N ALA A 17 1.22 28.81 3.88
CA ALA A 17 0.87 27.39 3.73
C ALA A 17 0.04 27.13 2.46
N LEU A 18 -0.99 27.95 2.20
CA LEU A 18 -1.83 27.82 1.01
C LEU A 18 -1.03 28.02 -0.28
N VAL A 19 -0.16 29.03 -0.33
CA VAL A 19 0.69 29.32 -1.49
C VAL A 19 1.62 28.14 -1.78
N THR A 20 2.35 27.66 -0.78
CA THR A 20 3.25 26.50 -0.92
C THR A 20 2.50 25.24 -1.35
N LEU A 21 1.32 24.96 -0.78
CA LEU A 21 0.50 23.83 -1.20
C LEU A 21 0.08 23.96 -2.67
N ASN A 22 -0.36 25.14 -3.10
CA ASN A 22 -0.77 25.40 -4.47
C ASN A 22 0.37 25.27 -5.49
N GLU A 23 1.58 25.67 -5.11
CA GLU A 23 2.79 25.53 -5.92
C GLU A 23 3.23 24.06 -6.06
N SER A 24 2.88 23.20 -5.09
CA SER A 24 3.16 21.76 -5.16
C SER A 24 2.20 20.98 -6.07
N LEU A 25 1.01 21.53 -6.37
CA LEU A 25 -0.03 20.81 -7.14
C LEU A 25 0.37 20.45 -8.58
N PRO A 26 1.01 21.33 -9.37
CA PRO A 26 1.40 20.99 -10.73
C PRO A 26 2.34 19.78 -10.78
N GLN A 27 3.31 19.71 -9.87
CA GLN A 27 4.22 18.57 -9.79
C GLN A 27 3.48 17.31 -9.34
N LEU A 28 2.60 17.39 -8.33
CA LEU A 28 1.76 16.26 -7.92
C LEU A 28 0.94 15.69 -9.08
N PHE A 29 0.37 16.56 -9.94
CA PHE A 29 -0.40 16.13 -11.10
C PHE A 29 0.47 15.54 -12.21
N LYS A 30 1.68 16.07 -12.39
CA LYS A 30 2.66 15.53 -13.35
C LYS A 30 3.18 14.15 -12.94
N ASP A 31 3.36 13.93 -11.64
CA ASP A 31 3.83 12.66 -11.07
C ASP A 31 2.75 11.57 -11.07
N ALA A 32 1.51 11.89 -11.43
CA ALA A 32 0.45 10.91 -11.50
C ALA A 32 0.66 9.94 -12.67
N PHE A 33 0.13 8.72 -12.53
CA PHE A 33 0.12 7.73 -13.60
C PHE A 33 -0.60 8.30 -14.82
N ASN A 34 0.05 8.22 -15.99
CA ASN A 34 -0.56 8.67 -17.23
C ASN A 34 -1.67 7.72 -17.70
N THR A 35 -2.48 8.19 -18.64
CA THR A 35 -3.66 7.45 -19.13
C THR A 35 -3.30 6.09 -19.74
N GLU A 36 -2.17 6.01 -20.45
CA GLU A 36 -1.69 4.79 -21.09
C GLU A 36 -1.32 3.72 -20.05
N LYS A 37 -0.58 4.12 -19.01
CA LYS A 37 -0.18 3.23 -17.92
C LYS A 37 -1.38 2.75 -17.12
N LEU A 38 -2.35 3.63 -16.85
CA LEU A 38 -3.60 3.27 -16.17
C LEU A 38 -4.43 2.28 -17.01
N ALA A 39 -4.45 2.45 -18.33
CA ALA A 39 -5.12 1.53 -19.24
C ALA A 39 -4.41 0.17 -19.27
N ALA A 40 -3.07 0.13 -19.30
CA ALA A 40 -2.27 -1.09 -19.26
C ALA A 40 -2.51 -1.89 -17.97
N ILE A 41 -2.46 -1.24 -16.80
CA ILE A 41 -2.80 -1.86 -15.51
C ILE A 41 -4.24 -2.39 -15.53
N SER A 42 -5.17 -1.63 -16.14
CA SER A 42 -6.56 -2.06 -16.26
C SER A 42 -6.75 -3.26 -17.18
N SER A 43 -5.96 -3.42 -18.24
CA SER A 43 -6.01 -4.61 -19.10
C SER A 43 -5.35 -5.82 -18.46
N GLU A 44 -4.24 -5.63 -17.74
CA GLU A 44 -3.55 -6.71 -17.02
C GLU A 44 -4.35 -7.21 -15.82
N GLY A 45 -5.17 -6.34 -15.20
CA GLY A 45 -6.00 -6.70 -14.06
C GLY A 45 -5.23 -6.84 -12.75
N LEU A 46 -3.96 -6.42 -12.71
CA LEU A 46 -3.07 -6.52 -11.56
C LEU A 46 -2.12 -5.31 -11.49
N PHE A 47 -1.68 -4.96 -10.28
CA PHE A 47 -0.54 -4.05 -10.08
C PHE A 47 0.70 -4.88 -9.79
N SER A 48 1.80 -4.62 -10.50
CA SER A 48 3.13 -5.09 -10.06
C SER A 48 3.53 -4.43 -8.74
N PRO A 49 4.46 -5.00 -7.96
CA PRO A 49 4.91 -4.39 -6.71
C PRO A 49 5.43 -2.96 -6.90
N GLN A 50 6.17 -2.71 -7.98
CA GLN A 50 6.68 -1.38 -8.29
C GLN A 50 5.55 -0.36 -8.58
N GLU A 51 4.53 -0.76 -9.34
CA GLU A 51 3.38 0.12 -9.62
C GLU A 51 2.54 0.37 -8.36
N ASP A 52 2.38 -0.65 -7.52
CA ASP A 52 1.69 -0.56 -6.23
C ASP A 52 2.37 0.45 -5.30
N GLU A 53 3.70 0.38 -5.18
CA GLU A 53 4.52 1.33 -4.43
C GLU A 53 4.42 2.75 -4.97
N GLN A 54 4.58 2.93 -6.29
CA GLN A 54 4.48 4.24 -6.93
C GLN A 54 3.09 4.86 -6.75
N MET A 55 2.02 4.07 -6.90
CA MET A 55 0.65 4.51 -6.69
C MET A 55 0.42 4.88 -5.22
N GLY A 56 0.91 4.06 -4.28
CA GLY A 56 0.81 4.30 -2.85
C GLY A 56 1.53 5.58 -2.42
N TYR A 57 2.76 5.79 -2.88
CA TYR A 57 3.54 6.99 -2.61
C TYR A 57 2.87 8.26 -3.15
N TRP A 58 2.43 8.21 -4.42
CA TRP A 58 1.70 9.32 -5.03
C TRP A 58 0.42 9.64 -4.27
N PHE A 59 -0.37 8.62 -3.92
CA PHE A 59 -1.62 8.82 -3.21
C PHE A 59 -1.40 9.34 -1.78
N ALA A 60 -0.31 8.94 -1.11
CA ALA A 60 0.04 9.46 0.20
C ALA A 60 0.36 10.97 0.16
N ARG A 61 1.10 11.43 -0.86
CA ARG A 61 1.33 12.85 -1.11
C ARG A 61 0.02 13.60 -1.40
N PHE A 62 -0.85 13.01 -2.21
CA PHE A 62 -2.18 13.55 -2.51
C PHE A 62 -3.00 13.76 -1.23
N ILE A 63 -3.11 12.74 -0.37
CA ILE A 63 -3.85 12.80 0.90
C ILE A 63 -3.23 13.82 1.86
N THR A 64 -1.90 13.90 1.92
CA THR A 64 -1.18 14.84 2.78
C THR A 64 -1.49 16.29 2.41
N ILE A 65 -1.36 16.63 1.13
CA ILE A 65 -1.69 17.98 0.63
C ILE A 65 -3.17 18.28 0.89
N ARG A 66 -4.06 17.31 0.62
CA ARG A 66 -5.49 17.45 0.84
C ARG A 66 -5.84 17.72 2.31
N ARG A 67 -5.22 17.01 3.26
CA ARG A 67 -5.42 17.22 4.70
C ARG A 67 -4.99 18.63 5.12
N ASN A 68 -3.82 19.09 4.65
CA ASN A 68 -3.33 20.44 4.96
C ASN A 68 -4.25 21.55 4.40
N LEU A 69 -4.81 21.35 3.20
CA LEU A 69 -5.82 22.27 2.66
C LEU A 69 -7.08 22.30 3.52
N TRP A 70 -7.57 21.15 4.00
CA TRP A 70 -8.69 21.10 4.94
C TRP A 70 -8.40 21.84 6.24
N SER A 71 -7.20 21.73 6.79
CA SER A 71 -6.82 22.48 7.99
C SER A 71 -6.89 24.00 7.80
N ILE A 72 -6.60 24.51 6.59
CA ILE A 72 -6.78 25.94 6.26
C ILE A 72 -8.27 26.31 6.19
N VAL A 73 -9.10 25.45 5.58
CA VAL A 73 -10.56 25.64 5.54
C VAL A 73 -11.15 25.67 6.95
N GLU A 74 -10.76 24.73 7.81
CA GLU A 74 -11.22 24.64 9.20
C GLU A 74 -10.81 25.85 10.01
N ALA A 75 -9.56 26.31 9.89
CA ALA A 75 -9.09 27.53 10.55
C ALA A 75 -9.91 28.75 10.12
N GLY A 76 -10.18 28.90 8.82
CA GLY A 76 -11.02 30.00 8.34
C GLY A 76 -12.47 29.93 8.83
N ILE A 77 -13.06 28.73 8.89
CA ILE A 77 -14.42 28.55 9.44
C ILE A 77 -14.47 28.87 10.94
N GLN A 78 -13.47 28.44 11.70
CA GLN A 78 -13.40 28.71 13.14
C GLN A 78 -13.26 30.20 13.43
N THR A 79 -12.42 30.92 12.68
CA THR A 79 -12.21 32.35 12.85
C THR A 79 -13.44 33.18 12.44
N THR A 80 -14.10 32.82 11.34
CA THR A 80 -15.23 33.59 10.80
C THR A 80 -16.59 33.19 11.40
N GLY A 81 -16.67 32.07 12.09
CA GLY A 81 -17.95 31.45 12.48
C GLY A 81 -18.76 30.91 11.28
N GLY A 82 -18.15 30.84 10.10
CA GLY A 82 -18.75 30.40 8.85
C GLY A 82 -19.42 31.52 8.03
N ILE A 83 -19.82 31.17 6.80
CA ILE A 83 -20.32 32.12 5.79
C ILE A 83 -21.52 32.94 6.30
N SER A 84 -22.40 32.36 7.12
CA SER A 84 -23.60 33.02 7.64
C SER A 84 -23.33 34.06 8.73
N LYS A 85 -22.11 34.10 9.30
CA LYS A 85 -21.73 35.00 10.41
C LYS A 85 -20.69 36.05 10.01
N LEU A 86 -20.36 36.14 8.72
CA LEU A 86 -19.46 37.16 8.19
C LEU A 86 -20.07 38.54 8.43
N SER A 87 -19.44 39.33 9.29
CA SER A 87 -19.96 40.65 9.67
C SER A 87 -18.87 41.70 9.83
N ALA A 88 -17.65 41.31 10.21
CA ALA A 88 -16.55 42.23 10.45
C ALA A 88 -15.56 42.21 9.28
N GLU A 89 -14.94 43.36 8.99
CA GLU A 89 -13.96 43.48 7.91
C GLU A 89 -12.77 42.51 8.08
N ARG A 90 -12.37 42.27 9.33
CA ARG A 90 -11.31 41.30 9.70
C ARG A 90 -11.62 39.85 9.33
N ASP A 91 -12.87 39.51 9.04
CA ASP A 91 -13.29 38.14 8.73
C ASP A 91 -13.00 37.79 7.25
N TYR A 92 -12.99 38.80 6.36
CA TYR A 92 -12.87 38.61 4.92
C TYR A 92 -11.55 37.99 4.46
N PRO A 93 -10.37 38.37 5.00
CA PRO A 93 -9.11 37.71 4.65
C PRO A 93 -9.12 36.20 4.94
N PHE A 94 -9.67 35.79 6.10
CA PHE A 94 -9.81 34.37 6.45
C PHE A 94 -10.82 33.65 5.57
N PHE A 95 -11.92 34.32 5.20
CA PHE A 95 -12.89 33.80 4.23
C PHE A 95 -12.25 33.55 2.86
N VAL A 96 -11.47 34.50 2.34
CA VAL A 96 -10.78 34.36 1.04
C VAL A 96 -9.79 33.19 1.07
N LEU A 97 -9.00 33.04 2.14
CA LEU A 97 -8.09 31.91 2.30
C LEU A 97 -8.83 30.56 2.31
N ALA A 98 -9.89 30.44 3.12
CA ALA A 98 -10.68 29.21 3.19
C ALA A 98 -11.33 28.89 1.84
N TYR A 99 -11.88 29.89 1.17
CA TYR A 99 -12.51 29.72 -0.14
C TYR A 99 -11.49 29.31 -1.23
N SER A 100 -10.31 29.92 -1.24
CA SER A 100 -9.23 29.53 -2.15
C SER A 100 -8.75 28.09 -1.87
N ALA A 101 -8.60 27.69 -0.60
CA ALA A 101 -8.28 26.32 -0.23
C ALA A 101 -9.35 25.31 -0.70
N VAL A 102 -10.64 25.66 -0.63
CA VAL A 102 -11.74 24.87 -1.20
C VAL A 102 -11.61 24.72 -2.72
N CYS A 103 -11.25 25.79 -3.44
CA CYS A 103 -11.02 25.72 -4.88
C CYS A 103 -9.91 24.73 -5.23
N SER A 104 -8.81 24.75 -4.47
CA SER A 104 -7.69 23.82 -4.64
C SER A 104 -8.07 22.37 -4.31
N LEU A 105 -8.83 22.13 -3.24
CA LEU A 105 -9.37 20.82 -2.90
C LEU A 105 -10.22 20.26 -4.05
N ILE A 106 -11.12 21.07 -4.63
CA ILE A 106 -11.98 20.64 -5.73
C ILE A 106 -11.15 20.34 -6.98
N ARG A 107 -10.15 21.17 -7.30
CA ARG A 107 -9.23 20.91 -8.41
C ARG A 107 -8.54 19.55 -8.24
N MET A 108 -8.02 19.25 -7.06
CA MET A 108 -7.38 17.97 -6.74
C MET A 108 -8.35 16.80 -6.85
N ASP A 109 -9.50 16.89 -6.19
CA ASP A 109 -10.49 15.81 -6.15
C ASP A 109 -11.02 15.48 -7.55
N ARG A 110 -11.20 16.50 -8.41
CA ARG A 110 -11.58 16.32 -9.82
C ARG A 110 -10.48 15.70 -10.65
N PHE A 111 -9.22 16.07 -10.42
CA PHE A 111 -8.09 15.43 -11.08
C PHE A 111 -8.02 13.95 -10.73
N LEU A 112 -8.11 13.62 -9.44
CA LEU A 112 -8.14 12.23 -8.97
C LEU A 112 -9.27 11.43 -9.64
N VAL A 113 -10.52 11.93 -9.58
CA VAL A 113 -11.68 11.21 -10.10
C VAL A 113 -11.71 11.16 -11.62
N GLY A 114 -11.31 12.24 -12.29
CA GLY A 114 -11.46 12.40 -13.74
C GLY A 114 -10.26 11.95 -14.57
N LYS A 115 -9.06 11.86 -13.99
CA LYS A 115 -7.82 11.51 -14.70
C LYS A 115 -7.14 10.25 -14.18
N VAL A 116 -7.18 9.99 -12.88
CA VAL A 116 -6.47 8.85 -12.28
C VAL A 116 -7.39 7.67 -12.02
N ALA A 117 -8.49 7.89 -11.30
CA ALA A 117 -9.39 6.85 -10.84
C ALA A 117 -10.48 6.51 -11.88
N THR A 118 -10.11 6.47 -13.16
CA THR A 118 -11.02 6.24 -14.30
C THR A 118 -11.49 4.79 -14.39
N HIS A 119 -10.62 3.84 -14.03
CA HIS A 119 -10.89 2.40 -14.07
C HIS A 119 -11.26 1.85 -12.68
N THR A 120 -12.12 0.82 -12.64
CA THR A 120 -12.58 0.21 -11.40
C THR A 120 -11.47 -0.42 -10.57
N ILE A 121 -10.44 -0.95 -11.23
CA ILE A 121 -9.28 -1.55 -10.58
C ILE A 121 -8.44 -0.49 -9.83
N ILE A 122 -8.24 0.68 -10.44
CA ILE A 122 -7.52 1.81 -9.84
C ILE A 122 -8.32 2.34 -8.65
N GLN A 123 -9.65 2.47 -8.80
CA GLN A 123 -10.53 2.84 -7.70
C GLN A 123 -10.49 1.84 -6.55
N ARG A 124 -10.34 0.53 -6.83
CA ARG A 124 -10.18 -0.50 -5.80
C ARG A 124 -8.85 -0.32 -5.08
N LYS A 125 -7.76 -0.13 -5.84
CA LYS A 125 -6.40 0.12 -5.31
C LYS A 125 -6.36 1.33 -4.37
N LEU A 126 -6.92 2.47 -4.80
CA LEU A 126 -6.97 3.70 -3.99
C LEU A 126 -7.87 3.61 -2.74
N ASN A 127 -8.62 2.51 -2.57
CA ASN A 127 -9.41 2.23 -1.37
C ASN A 127 -8.74 1.19 -0.44
N GLU A 128 -7.60 0.62 -0.83
CA GLU A 128 -6.78 -0.20 0.06
C GLU A 128 -6.20 0.66 1.20
N ALA A 129 -5.95 0.04 2.34
CA ALA A 129 -5.17 0.71 3.38
C ALA A 129 -3.71 0.78 2.93
N LEU A 130 -3.03 1.86 3.31
CA LEU A 130 -1.57 1.97 3.21
C LEU A 130 -1.03 2.18 4.63
N PRO A 131 -0.85 1.10 5.43
CA PRO A 131 -0.38 1.20 6.80
C PRO A 131 0.94 1.95 6.93
N GLN A 132 1.86 1.73 5.98
CA GLN A 132 3.16 2.40 5.92
C GLN A 132 3.05 3.93 5.78
N HIS A 133 1.91 4.44 5.29
CA HIS A 133 1.64 5.87 5.16
C HIS A 133 0.56 6.37 6.15
N ARG A 134 0.09 5.52 7.08
CA ARG A 134 -1.01 5.81 8.02
C ARG A 134 -2.29 6.27 7.30
N ILE A 135 -2.61 5.57 6.20
CA ILE A 135 -3.80 5.83 5.39
C ILE A 135 -4.76 4.66 5.58
N GLU A 136 -5.96 4.98 6.07
CA GLU A 136 -7.02 4.00 6.28
C GLU A 136 -7.67 3.56 4.97
N ARG A 137 -8.49 2.51 5.04
CA ARG A 137 -9.24 2.03 3.88
C ARG A 137 -10.27 3.07 3.43
N LYS A 138 -10.70 2.98 2.18
CA LYS A 138 -11.84 3.73 1.60
C LYS A 138 -11.67 5.24 1.40
N GLN A 139 -10.44 5.77 1.49
CA GLN A 139 -10.18 7.20 1.31
C GLN A 139 -10.65 7.75 -0.04
N PHE A 140 -10.40 7.03 -1.15
CA PHE A 140 -10.95 7.43 -2.45
C PHE A 140 -12.48 7.50 -2.46
N SER A 141 -13.15 6.52 -1.83
CA SER A 141 -14.61 6.49 -1.78
C SER A 141 -15.17 7.68 -1.01
N GLU A 142 -14.54 8.07 0.10
CA GLU A 142 -14.90 9.25 0.88
C GLU A 142 -14.73 10.53 0.06
N ILE A 143 -13.59 10.69 -0.61
CA ILE A 143 -13.31 11.83 -1.49
C ILE A 143 -14.36 11.91 -2.61
N TYR A 144 -14.62 10.79 -3.29
CA TYR A 144 -15.60 10.74 -4.38
C TYR A 144 -17.02 11.08 -3.89
N GLN A 145 -17.44 10.54 -2.74
CA GLN A 145 -18.75 10.84 -2.15
C GLN A 145 -18.88 12.31 -1.76
N ALA A 146 -17.86 12.88 -1.13
CA ALA A 146 -17.83 14.29 -0.75
C ALA A 146 -17.90 15.20 -1.99
N LEU A 147 -17.17 14.84 -3.06
CA LEU A 147 -17.14 15.61 -4.31
C LEU A 147 -18.51 15.62 -5.00
N VAL A 148 -19.25 14.51 -5.03
CA VAL A 148 -20.55 14.45 -5.72
C VAL A 148 -21.73 14.88 -4.85
N GLN A 149 -21.52 15.18 -3.56
CA GLN A 149 -22.61 15.50 -2.62
C GLN A 149 -23.29 16.84 -2.97
N PRO A 150 -24.62 16.86 -3.21
CA PRO A 150 -25.33 18.09 -3.58
C PRO A 150 -25.23 19.22 -2.53
N ALA A 151 -25.22 18.86 -1.24
CA ALA A 151 -25.08 19.83 -0.15
C ALA A 151 -23.74 20.59 -0.21
N ASN A 152 -22.65 19.92 -0.58
CA ASN A 152 -21.34 20.56 -0.72
C ASN A 152 -21.33 21.51 -1.92
N ALA A 153 -21.95 21.11 -3.05
CA ALA A 153 -22.12 21.99 -4.21
C ALA A 153 -22.91 23.27 -3.87
N LEU A 154 -23.95 23.16 -3.03
CA LEU A 154 -24.71 24.33 -2.56
C LEU A 154 -23.86 25.26 -1.69
N ARG A 155 -23.04 24.72 -0.78
CA ARG A 155 -22.12 25.51 0.07
C ARG A 155 -21.09 26.26 -0.77
N ILE A 156 -20.50 25.62 -1.78
CA ILE A 156 -19.56 26.26 -2.72
C ILE A 156 -20.25 27.39 -3.47
N HIS A 157 -21.48 27.16 -3.95
CA HIS A 157 -22.27 28.18 -4.64
C HIS A 157 -22.59 29.39 -3.75
N GLN A 158 -22.89 29.15 -2.46
CA GLN A 158 -23.10 30.20 -1.47
C GLN A 158 -21.81 30.99 -1.20
N ALA A 159 -20.68 30.31 -1.07
CA ALA A 159 -19.37 30.95 -0.88
C ALA A 159 -19.02 31.85 -2.07
N HIS A 160 -19.13 31.34 -3.30
CA HIS A 160 -18.91 32.12 -4.53
C HIS A 160 -19.83 33.34 -4.63
N ARG A 161 -21.12 33.21 -4.26
CA ARG A 161 -22.05 34.35 -4.20
C ARG A 161 -21.64 35.38 -3.16
N THR A 162 -21.14 34.94 -2.01
CA THR A 162 -20.68 35.82 -0.93
C THR A 162 -19.45 36.61 -1.36
N LEU A 163 -18.47 35.95 -1.99
CA LEU A 163 -17.30 36.59 -2.59
C LEU A 163 -17.71 37.69 -3.57
N LYS A 164 -18.66 37.41 -4.47
CA LYS A 164 -19.14 38.41 -5.45
C LYS A 164 -19.91 39.56 -4.81
N ARG A 165 -20.75 39.28 -3.82
CA ARG A 165 -21.56 40.31 -3.15
C ARG A 165 -20.70 41.30 -2.37
N HIS A 166 -19.63 40.82 -1.75
CA HIS A 166 -18.75 41.61 -0.89
C HIS A 166 -17.41 41.94 -1.57
N ALA A 167 -17.35 41.93 -2.91
CA ALA A 167 -16.09 42.05 -3.65
C ALA A 167 -15.30 43.31 -3.30
N GLU A 168 -15.96 44.47 -3.22
CA GLU A 168 -15.32 45.75 -2.86
C GLU A 168 -14.79 45.75 -1.42
N THR A 169 -15.60 45.29 -0.46
CA THR A 169 -15.21 45.17 0.95
C THR A 169 -14.05 44.18 1.12
N ILE A 170 -14.07 43.08 0.39
CA ILE A 170 -12.99 42.09 0.38
C ILE A 170 -11.70 42.70 -0.18
N GLN A 171 -11.79 43.43 -1.29
CA GLN A 171 -10.63 44.09 -1.91
C GLN A 171 -9.97 45.08 -0.94
N LEU A 172 -10.77 45.87 -0.22
CA LEU A 172 -10.28 46.79 0.81
C LEU A 172 -9.67 46.04 1.99
N ALA A 173 -10.34 44.99 2.49
CA ALA A 173 -9.91 44.24 3.66
C ALA A 173 -8.62 43.41 3.44
N VAL A 174 -8.32 43.04 2.19
CA VAL A 174 -7.08 42.30 1.87
C VAL A 174 -5.94 43.19 1.36
N ARG A 175 -6.18 44.48 1.09
CA ARG A 175 -5.15 45.39 0.58
C ARG A 175 -3.97 45.46 1.56
N ASP A 176 -2.76 45.39 1.02
CA ASP A 176 -1.50 45.39 1.79
C ASP A 176 -1.39 44.21 2.79
N SER A 177 -2.25 43.19 2.64
CA SER A 177 -2.21 41.96 3.42
C SER A 177 -1.56 40.82 2.62
N PRO A 178 -1.03 39.78 3.29
CA PRO A 178 -0.50 38.60 2.62
C PRO A 178 -1.51 37.93 1.65
N VAL A 179 -2.81 38.08 1.93
CA VAL A 179 -3.92 37.44 1.21
C VAL A 179 -4.18 38.10 -0.16
N GLU A 180 -3.68 39.31 -0.41
CA GLU A 180 -3.88 40.02 -1.68
C GLU A 180 -3.37 39.19 -2.88
N SER A 181 -2.21 38.54 -2.70
CA SER A 181 -1.63 37.62 -3.69
C SER A 181 -2.50 36.40 -3.98
N VAL A 182 -3.29 35.95 -2.99
CA VAL A 182 -4.22 34.83 -3.12
C VAL A 182 -5.48 35.28 -3.86
N LEU A 183 -6.01 36.46 -3.52
CA LEU A 183 -7.19 37.02 -4.17
C LEU A 183 -6.96 37.23 -5.68
N SER A 184 -5.78 37.73 -6.07
CA SER A 184 -5.45 37.96 -7.48
C SER A 184 -5.38 36.67 -8.33
N ARG A 185 -5.01 35.54 -7.71
CA ARG A 185 -4.94 34.22 -8.37
C ARG A 185 -6.27 33.45 -8.36
N LEU A 186 -7.23 33.89 -7.53
CA LEU A 186 -8.50 33.20 -7.30
C LEU A 186 -9.32 32.96 -8.60
N PRO A 187 -9.45 33.91 -9.55
CA PRO A 187 -10.19 33.67 -10.78
C PRO A 187 -9.66 32.49 -11.61
N GLN A 188 -8.34 32.22 -11.56
CA GLN A 188 -7.75 31.07 -12.24
C GLN A 188 -8.13 29.75 -11.54
N GLN A 189 -8.23 29.77 -10.21
CA GLN A 189 -8.63 28.61 -9.40
C GLN A 189 -10.14 28.30 -9.54
N GLU A 190 -10.96 29.34 -9.68
CA GLU A 190 -12.42 29.18 -9.86
C GLU A 190 -12.80 28.47 -11.16
N ARG A 191 -11.93 28.46 -12.19
CA ARG A 191 -12.16 27.74 -13.44
C ARG A 191 -12.39 26.24 -13.25
N TYR A 192 -11.88 25.67 -12.16
CA TYR A 192 -12.04 24.25 -11.83
C TYR A 192 -13.34 23.96 -11.07
N LEU A 193 -14.04 25.00 -10.61
CA LEU A 193 -15.39 24.88 -10.05
C LEU A 193 -16.37 24.68 -11.21
N ASN A 194 -17.22 23.65 -11.09
CA ASN A 194 -18.36 23.51 -11.99
C ASN A 194 -19.57 23.87 -11.14
N LEU A 195 -20.25 24.96 -11.48
CA LEU A 195 -21.39 25.43 -10.70
C LEU A 195 -22.71 24.78 -11.14
N SER A 196 -22.67 23.81 -12.09
CA SER A 196 -23.86 23.16 -12.63
C SER A 196 -24.45 22.13 -11.67
N ARG A 197 -25.53 22.49 -10.98
CA ARG A 197 -26.27 21.64 -10.02
C ARG A 197 -26.74 20.30 -10.61
N ARG A 198 -27.13 20.28 -11.90
CA ARG A 198 -27.58 19.07 -12.60
C ARG A 198 -26.48 18.02 -12.75
N HIS A 199 -25.24 18.48 -12.96
CA HIS A 199 -24.09 17.58 -13.10
C HIS A 199 -23.77 16.84 -11.79
N TYR A 200 -23.82 17.54 -10.64
CA TYR A 200 -23.61 16.92 -9.33
C TYR A 200 -24.70 15.92 -8.96
N PHE A 201 -25.97 16.26 -9.22
CA PHE A 201 -27.09 15.35 -8.95
C PHE A 201 -27.00 14.04 -9.76
N LEU A 202 -26.67 14.14 -11.05
CA LEU A 202 -26.49 12.95 -11.90
C LEU A 202 -25.24 12.13 -11.51
N ALA A 203 -24.14 12.78 -11.16
CA ALA A 203 -22.94 12.10 -10.66
C ALA A 203 -23.22 11.36 -9.33
N TRP A 204 -23.99 11.98 -8.44
CA TRP A 204 -24.46 11.37 -7.19
C TRP A 204 -25.37 10.17 -7.41
N LEU A 205 -26.29 10.21 -8.38
CA LEU A 205 -27.11 9.05 -8.71
C LEU A 205 -26.27 7.89 -9.26
N LYS A 206 -25.28 8.17 -10.13
CA LYS A 206 -24.37 7.15 -10.67
C LYS A 206 -23.52 6.50 -9.58
N SER A 207 -23.05 7.26 -8.59
CA SER A 207 -22.25 6.71 -7.47
C SER A 207 -23.01 5.66 -6.66
N ARG A 208 -24.31 5.87 -6.40
CA ARG A 208 -25.16 4.91 -5.66
C ARG A 208 -25.30 3.57 -6.38
N LYS A 209 -25.45 3.58 -7.71
CA LYS A 209 -25.52 2.36 -8.53
C LYS A 209 -24.21 1.56 -8.45
N LEU A 210 -23.07 2.25 -8.46
CA LEU A 210 -21.74 1.64 -8.38
C LEU A 210 -21.49 1.00 -7.00
N VAL A 211 -21.87 1.69 -5.91
CA VAL A 211 -21.78 1.18 -4.54
C VAL A 211 -22.66 -0.05 -4.35
N TRP A 212 -23.87 -0.07 -4.90
CA TRP A 212 -24.79 -1.21 -4.81
C TRP A 212 -24.26 -2.46 -5.52
N ARG A 213 -23.71 -2.31 -6.75
CA ARG A 213 -23.08 -3.41 -7.49
C ARG A 213 -21.86 -4.00 -6.75
N ARG A 214 -21.02 -3.15 -6.14
CA ARG A 214 -19.83 -3.59 -5.39
C ARG A 214 -20.15 -4.36 -4.12
N ARG A 215 -21.23 -3.99 -3.41
CA ARG A 215 -21.68 -4.73 -2.20
C ARG A 215 -22.13 -6.16 -2.53
N GLY A 216 -22.78 -6.37 -3.68
CA GLY A 216 -23.21 -7.71 -4.11
C GLY A 216 -22.05 -8.64 -4.49
N ALA A 217 -21.04 -8.14 -5.20
CA ALA A 217 -19.85 -8.93 -5.56
C ALA A 217 -18.99 -9.30 -4.35
N SER A 218 -18.80 -8.36 -3.40
CA SER A 218 -18.04 -8.63 -2.18
C SER A 218 -18.70 -9.65 -1.25
N ALA A 219 -20.04 -9.78 -1.26
CA ALA A 219 -20.76 -10.71 -0.41
C ALA A 219 -20.60 -12.18 -0.86
N LYS A 220 -20.69 -12.46 -2.17
CA LYS A 220 -20.53 -13.81 -2.72
C LYS A 220 -19.10 -14.35 -2.60
N GLN A 221 -18.12 -13.46 -2.68
CA GLN A 221 -16.71 -13.87 -2.65
C GLN A 221 -16.22 -14.08 -1.21
N LYS A 222 -16.69 -13.27 -0.24
CA LYS A 222 -16.37 -13.47 1.18
C LYS A 222 -16.85 -14.82 1.71
N SER A 223 -18.02 -15.33 1.29
CA SER A 223 -18.57 -16.56 1.85
C SER A 223 -17.74 -17.81 1.55
N LEU A 224 -17.13 -17.92 0.36
CA LEU A 224 -16.27 -19.06 0.01
C LEU A 224 -14.94 -19.05 0.77
N PHE A 225 -14.30 -17.88 0.87
CA PHE A 225 -13.01 -17.75 1.55
C PHE A 225 -13.15 -17.80 3.08
N THR A 226 -14.24 -17.32 3.67
CA THR A 226 -14.49 -17.47 5.11
C THR A 226 -14.68 -18.94 5.51
N VAL A 227 -15.31 -19.76 4.67
CA VAL A 227 -15.42 -21.21 4.91
C VAL A 227 -14.03 -21.87 4.86
N LEU A 228 -13.21 -21.52 3.87
CA LEU A 228 -11.84 -22.01 3.73
C LEU A 228 -10.93 -21.56 4.90
N GLU A 229 -11.07 -20.30 5.33
CA GLU A 229 -10.35 -19.73 6.47
C GLU A 229 -10.70 -20.46 7.76
N TYR A 230 -12.00 -20.69 8.01
CA TYR A 230 -12.47 -21.38 9.19
C TYR A 230 -11.96 -22.83 9.24
N SER A 231 -12.01 -23.55 8.11
CA SER A 231 -11.47 -24.91 8.02
C SER A 231 -9.95 -24.95 8.20
N GLY A 232 -9.21 -23.99 7.62
CA GLY A 232 -7.76 -23.90 7.74
C GLY A 232 -7.29 -23.60 9.18
N ARG A 233 -8.00 -22.71 9.90
CA ARG A 233 -7.70 -22.43 11.32
C ARG A 233 -7.89 -23.65 12.19
N LEU A 234 -9.03 -24.32 12.07
CA LEU A 234 -9.33 -25.56 12.81
C LEU A 234 -8.32 -26.67 12.52
N ALA A 235 -7.92 -26.83 11.25
CA ALA A 235 -6.90 -27.80 10.86
C ALA A 235 -5.52 -27.49 11.49
N SER A 236 -5.15 -26.22 11.63
CA SER A 236 -3.88 -25.81 12.24
C SER A 236 -3.80 -26.12 13.74
N GLU A 237 -4.94 -26.09 14.43
CA GLU A 237 -5.05 -26.36 15.88
C GLU A 237 -5.01 -27.87 16.20
N LEU A 238 -5.38 -28.72 15.24
CA LEU A 238 -5.42 -30.18 15.38
C LEU A 238 -4.06 -30.87 15.10
N SER A 239 -2.98 -30.11 14.96
CA SER A 239 -1.65 -30.66 14.65
C SER A 239 -1.05 -31.37 15.87
N LEU A 240 -0.76 -32.67 15.75
CA LEU A 240 -0.21 -33.49 16.84
C LEU A 240 1.21 -33.02 17.23
N PRO A 241 1.48 -32.75 18.53
CA PRO A 241 2.80 -32.33 18.99
C PRO A 241 3.78 -33.51 18.93
N ARG A 242 4.69 -33.49 17.96
CA ARG A 242 5.87 -34.35 17.88
C ARG A 242 7.12 -33.50 17.63
N PRO A 243 8.32 -33.96 18.04
CA PRO A 243 9.56 -33.27 17.74
C PRO A 243 9.75 -33.12 16.23
N LYS A 244 10.13 -31.92 15.80
CA LYS A 244 10.43 -31.60 14.40
C LYS A 244 11.72 -32.28 13.96
N LYS A 245 11.79 -32.67 12.69
CA LYS A 245 12.97 -33.36 12.15
C LYS A 245 14.20 -32.47 12.02
N VAL A 246 14.00 -31.16 11.81
CA VAL A 246 15.11 -30.21 11.71
C VAL A 246 15.67 -29.93 13.11
N THR A 247 16.82 -30.52 13.40
CA THR A 247 17.51 -30.41 14.70
C THR A 247 18.32 -29.10 14.81
N PRO A 248 18.78 -28.71 16.01
CA PRO A 248 19.77 -27.63 16.15
C PRO A 248 21.01 -27.85 15.28
N THR A 249 21.54 -29.07 15.22
CA THR A 249 22.73 -29.40 14.41
C THR A 249 22.53 -29.13 12.91
N VAL A 250 21.36 -29.51 12.36
CA VAL A 250 21.04 -29.21 10.95
C VAL A 250 20.92 -27.70 10.72
N ARG A 251 20.36 -26.97 11.69
CA ARG A 251 20.27 -25.50 11.63
C ARG A 251 21.65 -24.85 11.68
N ASP A 252 22.56 -25.36 12.51
CA ASP A 252 23.93 -24.84 12.62
C ASP A 252 24.76 -25.12 11.35
N GLN A 253 24.53 -26.28 10.71
CA GLN A 253 25.11 -26.58 9.39
C GLN A 253 24.58 -25.61 8.33
N LEU A 254 23.26 -25.39 8.31
CA LEU A 254 22.64 -24.48 7.35
C LEU A 254 23.06 -23.02 7.57
N ALA A 255 23.20 -22.57 8.83
CA ALA A 255 23.59 -21.21 9.18
C ALA A 255 24.95 -20.79 8.60
N LYS A 256 25.83 -21.76 8.29
CA LYS A 256 27.13 -21.52 7.64
C LYS A 256 27.04 -21.30 6.13
N LEU A 257 25.90 -21.62 5.52
CA LEU A 257 25.69 -21.63 4.07
C LEU A 257 24.80 -20.48 3.59
N ILE A 258 23.81 -20.10 4.41
CA ILE A 258 22.78 -19.13 4.04
C ILE A 258 23.32 -17.71 3.90
N GLN A 259 22.73 -16.96 2.98
CA GLN A 259 23.06 -15.56 2.67
C GLN A 259 21.77 -14.75 2.57
N PRO A 260 21.79 -13.45 2.96
CA PRO A 260 20.62 -12.59 2.80
C PRO A 260 20.09 -12.63 1.35
N GLY A 261 18.78 -12.76 1.20
CA GLY A 261 18.13 -12.99 -0.08
C GLY A 261 17.75 -14.45 -0.33
N ASP A 262 18.34 -15.41 0.39
CA ASP A 262 17.93 -16.81 0.30
C ASP A 262 16.46 -17.01 0.70
N ILE A 263 15.79 -17.94 0.03
CA ILE A 263 14.37 -18.26 0.22
C ILE A 263 14.29 -19.67 0.78
N PHE A 264 13.57 -19.84 1.89
CA PHE A 264 13.28 -21.13 2.48
C PHE A 264 11.90 -21.57 2.05
N ILE A 265 11.82 -22.71 1.36
CA ILE A 265 10.54 -23.38 1.14
C ILE A 265 10.47 -24.53 2.14
N THR A 266 9.43 -24.52 2.99
CA THR A 266 9.37 -25.39 4.16
C THR A 266 8.11 -26.23 4.18
N ARG A 267 8.19 -27.36 4.88
CA ARG A 267 7.10 -28.32 5.00
C ARG A 267 7.02 -28.89 6.41
N HIS A 268 5.80 -28.98 6.91
CA HIS A 268 5.45 -29.84 8.02
C HIS A 268 4.85 -31.14 7.49
N SER A 269 5.43 -32.28 7.84
CA SER A 269 5.05 -33.60 7.32
C SER A 269 3.66 -34.07 7.75
N ARG A 270 3.07 -33.46 8.79
CA ARG A 270 1.78 -33.88 9.39
C ARG A 270 0.85 -32.73 9.78
N ALA A 271 1.02 -31.55 9.20
CA ALA A 271 0.04 -30.48 9.41
C ALA A 271 -1.19 -30.72 8.52
N LEU A 272 -2.39 -30.78 9.11
CA LEU A 272 -3.65 -30.88 8.37
C LEU A 272 -3.86 -29.67 7.42
N THR A 273 -3.12 -28.59 7.59
CA THR A 273 -3.10 -27.43 6.68
C THR A 273 -2.60 -27.79 5.27
N ASN A 274 -1.81 -28.87 5.11
CA ASN A 274 -1.40 -29.38 3.79
C ASN A 274 -2.59 -29.94 2.97
N LEU A 275 -3.74 -30.20 3.59
CA LEU A 275 -4.97 -30.58 2.89
C LEU A 275 -5.68 -29.38 2.25
N PHE A 276 -5.32 -28.14 2.62
CA PHE A 276 -6.02 -26.91 2.23
C PHE A 276 -5.19 -25.96 1.36
N LEU A 277 -3.87 -26.14 1.30
CA LEU A 277 -2.99 -25.49 0.33
C LEU A 277 -2.50 -26.56 -0.65
N PRO A 278 -2.82 -26.47 -1.96
CA PRO A 278 -2.35 -27.44 -2.93
C PRO A 278 -0.81 -27.39 -3.02
N GLY A 279 -0.18 -28.57 -3.02
CA GLY A 279 1.26 -28.73 -3.17
C GLY A 279 1.92 -29.51 -2.02
N TYR A 280 2.99 -30.22 -2.33
CA TYR A 280 3.86 -30.90 -1.38
C TYR A 280 4.63 -29.91 -0.50
N TRP A 281 5.02 -28.78 -1.07
CA TRP A 281 5.76 -27.69 -0.42
C TRP A 281 4.83 -26.48 -0.16
N PRO A 282 4.31 -26.31 1.07
CA PRO A 282 3.20 -25.37 1.31
C PRO A 282 3.60 -23.93 1.67
N HIS A 283 4.85 -23.68 2.09
CA HIS A 283 5.21 -22.42 2.76
C HIS A 283 6.55 -21.85 2.31
N ALA A 284 6.65 -20.52 2.32
CA ALA A 284 7.85 -19.77 1.95
C ALA A 284 8.23 -18.75 3.03
N ALA A 285 9.53 -18.60 3.29
CA ALA A 285 10.10 -17.56 4.13
C ALA A 285 11.32 -16.95 3.45
N LEU A 286 11.54 -15.64 3.66
CA LEU A 286 12.70 -14.93 3.12
C LEU A 286 13.76 -14.77 4.21
N TYR A 287 14.98 -15.21 3.96
CA TYR A 287 16.11 -14.92 4.83
C TYR A 287 16.63 -13.50 4.54
N VAL A 288 16.53 -12.64 5.55
CA VAL A 288 16.87 -11.21 5.45
C VAL A 288 18.22 -10.90 6.10
N GLY A 289 18.96 -11.91 6.57
CA GLY A 289 20.21 -11.74 7.30
C GLY A 289 20.03 -11.33 8.76
N TYR A 290 21.09 -11.41 9.55
CA TYR A 290 21.17 -10.79 10.88
C TYR A 290 21.50 -9.29 10.76
N GLU A 291 21.46 -8.54 11.85
CA GLU A 291 21.72 -7.09 11.85
C GLU A 291 23.02 -6.70 11.12
N HIS A 292 24.13 -7.37 11.45
CA HIS A 292 25.43 -7.14 10.79
C HIS A 292 25.42 -7.40 9.27
N ASP A 293 24.64 -8.37 8.79
CA ASP A 293 24.53 -8.65 7.35
C ASP A 293 23.84 -7.50 6.63
N ARG A 294 22.85 -6.89 7.29
CA ARG A 294 21.99 -5.86 6.73
C ARG A 294 22.70 -4.51 6.70
N ASP A 295 23.50 -4.24 7.72
CA ASP A 295 24.41 -3.09 7.76
C ASP A 295 25.46 -3.21 6.64
N ARG A 296 26.06 -4.39 6.49
CA ARG A 296 27.03 -4.67 5.40
C ARG A 296 26.41 -4.47 4.02
N LEU A 297 25.17 -4.92 3.83
CA LEU A 297 24.44 -4.76 2.57
C LEU A 297 23.85 -3.35 2.37
N GLN A 298 23.96 -2.47 3.37
CA GLN A 298 23.39 -1.13 3.35
C GLN A 298 21.91 -1.13 2.96
N ILE A 299 21.14 -2.07 3.52
CA ILE A 299 19.73 -2.23 3.18
C ILE A 299 18.98 -0.93 3.51
N PRO A 300 18.25 -0.35 2.54
CA PRO A 300 17.41 0.82 2.80
C PRO A 300 16.39 0.50 3.89
N HIS A 301 16.38 1.28 4.97
CA HIS A 301 15.44 1.10 6.07
C HIS A 301 14.65 2.38 6.31
N ASP A 302 13.35 2.22 6.50
CA ASP A 302 12.47 3.28 7.01
C ASP A 302 12.54 3.27 8.55
N PRO A 303 12.77 4.42 9.22
CA PRO A 303 12.77 4.54 10.68
C PRO A 303 11.56 3.88 11.38
N ILE A 304 10.39 3.84 10.73
CA ILE A 304 9.16 3.24 11.29
C ILE A 304 9.27 1.72 11.43
N HIS A 305 10.01 1.07 10.53
CA HIS A 305 10.12 -0.39 10.43
C HIS A 305 11.39 -0.93 11.10
N HIS A 306 12.36 -0.06 11.43
CA HIS A 306 13.56 -0.39 12.20
C HIS A 306 13.24 -1.06 13.55
N ARG A 307 12.11 -0.74 14.18
CA ARG A 307 11.70 -1.40 15.45
C ARG A 307 11.45 -2.90 15.34
N PHE A 308 11.15 -3.40 14.14
CA PHE A 308 10.96 -4.82 13.89
C PHE A 308 12.27 -5.51 13.46
N TRP A 309 13.34 -4.72 13.34
CA TRP A 309 14.66 -5.10 12.89
C TRP A 309 15.54 -5.37 14.11
N CYS A 310 15.39 -6.55 14.72
CA CYS A 310 16.15 -6.93 15.91
C CYS A 310 17.23 -7.99 15.61
N GLU A 311 18.29 -8.02 16.42
CA GLU A 311 19.44 -8.93 16.27
C GLU A 311 19.04 -10.41 16.14
N SER A 312 17.97 -10.85 16.78
CA SER A 312 17.57 -12.27 16.81
C SER A 312 16.65 -12.70 15.67
N ALA A 313 16.09 -11.75 14.92
CA ALA A 313 15.14 -12.05 13.85
C ALA A 313 15.82 -11.88 12.50
N CYS A 314 16.01 -12.98 11.76
CA CYS A 314 16.77 -13.03 10.51
C CYS A 314 15.96 -13.55 9.30
N THR A 315 14.67 -13.81 9.50
CA THR A 315 13.75 -14.21 8.43
C THR A 315 12.52 -13.31 8.43
N LEU A 316 11.90 -13.11 7.27
CA LEU A 316 10.62 -12.43 7.10
C LEU A 316 9.63 -13.42 6.46
N GLU A 317 8.50 -13.67 7.13
CA GLU A 317 7.47 -14.56 6.63
C GLU A 317 6.06 -14.11 7.03
N ALA A 318 5.07 -14.50 6.23
CA ALA A 318 3.66 -14.29 6.53
C ALA A 318 3.04 -15.59 7.04
N LEU A 319 2.61 -15.58 8.30
CA LEU A 319 1.84 -16.66 8.93
C LEU A 319 0.48 -16.12 9.38
N LYS A 320 -0.37 -16.97 9.98
CA LYS A 320 -1.74 -16.60 10.40
C LYS A 320 -1.83 -15.37 11.32
N ASP A 321 -0.77 -15.07 12.05
CA ASP A 321 -0.60 -13.91 12.94
C ASP A 321 -0.06 -12.65 12.23
N GLY A 322 0.24 -12.74 10.93
CA GLY A 322 0.69 -11.63 10.08
C GLY A 322 2.09 -11.81 9.50
N VAL A 323 2.60 -10.73 8.92
CA VAL A 323 3.95 -10.63 8.35
C VAL A 323 4.91 -10.20 9.43
N HIS A 324 5.83 -11.07 9.84
CA HIS A 324 6.72 -10.82 10.97
C HIS A 324 8.16 -11.19 10.68
N PHE A 325 9.09 -10.45 11.29
CA PHE A 325 10.46 -10.89 11.41
C PHE A 325 10.56 -11.97 12.48
N ARG A 326 11.28 -13.05 12.18
CA ARG A 326 11.41 -14.22 13.05
C ARG A 326 12.82 -14.77 13.09
N SER A 327 13.14 -15.46 14.17
CA SER A 327 14.40 -16.16 14.32
C SER A 327 14.46 -17.38 13.39
N LEU A 328 15.67 -17.74 12.97
CA LEU A 328 15.91 -18.95 12.18
C LEU A 328 15.35 -20.21 12.87
N ALA A 329 15.45 -20.25 14.20
CA ALA A 329 14.94 -21.36 15.02
C ALA A 329 13.41 -21.51 14.92
N SER A 330 12.67 -20.40 14.90
CA SER A 330 11.22 -20.41 14.75
C SER A 330 10.82 -20.88 13.35
N THR A 331 11.43 -20.28 12.33
CA THR A 331 11.12 -20.53 10.91
C THR A 331 11.46 -21.96 10.48
N LEU A 332 12.55 -22.52 11.01
CA LEU A 332 12.99 -23.88 10.71
C LEU A 332 12.50 -24.92 11.74
N SER A 333 11.47 -24.60 12.51
CA SER A 333 10.74 -25.59 13.34
C SER A 333 9.84 -26.47 12.45
N VAL A 334 10.44 -27.14 11.47
CA VAL A 334 9.78 -27.83 10.35
C VAL A 334 10.32 -29.26 10.19
N ASP A 335 9.68 -30.06 9.33
CA ASP A 335 10.13 -31.44 9.08
C ASP A 335 11.01 -31.55 7.84
N ALA A 336 10.89 -30.61 6.92
CA ALA A 336 11.69 -30.53 5.72
C ALA A 336 11.80 -29.09 5.24
N PHE A 337 12.89 -28.78 4.55
CA PHE A 337 13.09 -27.52 3.86
C PHE A 337 13.95 -27.70 2.61
N VAL A 338 13.82 -26.76 1.70
CA VAL A 338 14.80 -26.49 0.64
C VAL A 338 15.17 -25.01 0.70
N VAL A 339 16.45 -24.71 0.48
CA VAL A 339 16.96 -23.35 0.39
C VAL A 339 17.28 -23.02 -1.05
N ILE A 340 16.72 -21.92 -1.50
CA ILE A 340 16.86 -21.36 -2.85
C ILE A 340 17.65 -20.07 -2.74
N ARG A 341 18.66 -19.90 -3.57
CA ARG A 341 19.44 -18.67 -3.69
C ARG A 341 19.09 -17.95 -4.99
N PRO A 342 18.40 -16.80 -4.94
CA PRO A 342 18.14 -15.97 -6.10
C PRO A 342 19.44 -15.50 -6.78
N ASN A 343 19.46 -15.48 -8.10
CA ASN A 343 20.59 -15.02 -8.90
C ASN A 343 20.46 -13.52 -9.18
N PHE A 344 20.83 -12.70 -8.19
CA PHE A 344 20.80 -11.24 -8.24
C PHE A 344 22.10 -10.66 -7.68
N SER A 345 22.43 -9.43 -8.09
CA SER A 345 23.57 -8.71 -7.52
C SER A 345 23.33 -8.36 -6.04
N GLN A 346 24.38 -8.11 -5.26
CA GLN A 346 24.21 -7.71 -3.85
C GLN A 346 23.38 -6.43 -3.70
N THR A 347 23.51 -5.50 -4.65
CA THR A 347 22.70 -4.26 -4.67
C THR A 347 21.23 -4.54 -4.94
N ASP A 348 20.93 -5.48 -5.84
CA ASP A 348 19.56 -5.91 -6.12
C ASP A 348 18.94 -6.65 -4.94
N ILE A 349 19.72 -7.49 -4.25
CA ILE A 349 19.30 -8.14 -3.00
C ILE A 349 18.98 -7.06 -1.95
N ALA A 350 19.88 -6.10 -1.71
CA ALA A 350 19.65 -5.04 -0.73
C ALA A 350 18.37 -4.25 -1.04
N GLN A 351 18.14 -3.92 -2.31
CA GLN A 351 16.91 -3.28 -2.77
C GLN A 351 15.67 -4.15 -2.51
N ALA A 352 15.71 -5.44 -2.87
CA ALA A 352 14.62 -6.37 -2.67
C ALA A 352 14.23 -6.52 -1.19
N LEU A 353 15.24 -6.63 -0.32
CA LEU A 353 15.05 -6.74 1.13
C LEU A 353 14.47 -5.46 1.74
N GLY A 354 14.98 -4.28 1.35
CA GLY A 354 14.45 -3.00 1.80
C GLY A 354 13.00 -2.77 1.32
N ARG A 355 12.69 -3.20 0.09
CA ARG A 355 11.35 -3.13 -0.49
C ARG A 355 10.33 -3.95 0.27
N VAL A 356 10.64 -5.20 0.61
CA VAL A 356 9.68 -6.07 1.32
C VAL A 356 9.57 -5.77 2.82
N ALA A 357 10.62 -5.20 3.43
CA ALA A 357 10.66 -4.84 4.84
C ALA A 357 9.47 -3.99 5.31
N VAL A 358 8.99 -3.08 4.46
CA VAL A 358 7.85 -2.18 4.77
C VAL A 358 6.51 -2.90 4.91
N HIS A 359 6.47 -4.20 4.59
CA HIS A 359 5.28 -5.04 4.76
C HIS A 359 5.22 -5.71 6.14
N ALA A 360 6.27 -5.62 6.96
CA ALA A 360 6.26 -6.13 8.33
C ALA A 360 5.15 -5.48 9.16
N GLY A 361 4.46 -6.30 9.96
CA GLY A 361 3.30 -5.91 10.77
C GLY A 361 1.95 -5.94 10.03
N LYS A 362 1.92 -6.21 8.72
CA LYS A 362 0.66 -6.41 7.97
C LYS A 362 0.00 -7.73 8.35
N ALA A 363 -1.32 -7.80 8.20
CA ALA A 363 -2.08 -9.01 8.51
C ALA A 363 -1.92 -10.07 7.41
N TYR A 364 -2.27 -11.32 7.73
CA TYR A 364 -2.27 -12.41 6.75
C TYR A 364 -3.44 -12.28 5.76
N ASN A 365 -3.16 -12.63 4.50
CA ASN A 365 -4.14 -12.59 3.40
C ASN A 365 -4.80 -13.97 3.19
N PHE A 366 -5.88 -14.25 3.92
CA PHE A 366 -6.65 -15.49 3.76
C PHE A 366 -7.40 -15.60 2.42
N ASP A 367 -7.51 -14.49 1.67
CA ASP A 367 -8.16 -14.47 0.36
C ASP A 367 -7.23 -14.91 -0.79
N PHE A 368 -5.92 -15.08 -0.52
CA PHE A 368 -4.87 -15.39 -1.51
C PHE A 368 -4.92 -14.45 -2.74
N ASP A 369 -5.30 -13.19 -2.53
CA ASP A 369 -5.39 -12.16 -3.57
C ASP A 369 -4.09 -11.38 -3.70
N PHE A 370 -3.30 -11.61 -4.76
CA PHE A 370 -2.09 -10.83 -5.02
C PHE A 370 -2.41 -9.41 -5.50
N PHE A 371 -3.68 -9.08 -5.74
CA PHE A 371 -4.07 -7.71 -6.05
C PHE A 371 -3.84 -6.75 -4.87
N ARG A 372 -4.09 -7.20 -3.64
CA ARG A 372 -4.08 -6.34 -2.45
C ARG A 372 -2.72 -6.34 -1.79
N ALA A 373 -2.29 -5.19 -1.26
CA ALA A 373 -1.00 -5.05 -0.58
C ALA A 373 -1.10 -4.75 0.92
N ASP A 374 -2.32 -4.65 1.44
CA ASP A 374 -2.59 -4.38 2.85
C ASP A 374 -2.50 -5.64 3.73
N GLN A 375 -2.47 -6.82 3.12
CA GLN A 375 -2.32 -8.13 3.73
C GLN A 375 -1.51 -9.01 2.79
N LEU A 376 -0.67 -9.92 3.29
CA LEU A 376 0.19 -10.76 2.45
C LEU A 376 0.03 -12.25 2.76
N VAL A 377 0.28 -13.08 1.74
CA VAL A 377 0.59 -14.51 1.91
C VAL A 377 2.11 -14.76 1.91
N CYS A 378 2.54 -15.94 2.33
CA CYS A 378 3.95 -16.27 2.49
C CYS A 378 4.77 -16.14 1.20
N THR A 379 4.23 -16.60 0.08
CA THR A 379 4.86 -16.47 -1.25
C THR A 379 4.76 -15.05 -1.82
N GLU A 380 3.81 -14.25 -1.35
CA GLU A 380 3.69 -12.83 -1.74
C GLU A 380 4.81 -11.98 -1.13
N VAL A 381 5.37 -12.39 0.02
CA VAL A 381 6.61 -11.81 0.56
C VAL A 381 7.73 -11.93 -0.48
N ILE A 382 7.89 -13.11 -1.08
CA ILE A 382 8.91 -13.34 -2.11
C ILE A 382 8.61 -12.56 -3.39
N TYR A 383 7.35 -12.60 -3.84
CA TYR A 383 6.90 -11.86 -5.02
C TYR A 383 7.19 -10.36 -4.89
N ARG A 384 6.84 -9.76 -3.76
CA ARG A 384 7.07 -8.34 -3.47
C ARG A 384 8.54 -8.01 -3.20
N ALA A 385 9.33 -8.97 -2.74
CA ALA A 385 10.78 -8.78 -2.63
C ALA A 385 11.42 -8.69 -4.01
N PHE A 386 11.08 -9.58 -4.96
CA PHE A 386 11.90 -9.76 -6.17
C PHE A 386 11.25 -9.40 -7.52
N ASP A 387 9.91 -9.38 -7.68
CA ASP A 387 9.31 -9.09 -8.99
C ASP A 387 9.66 -7.67 -9.47
N GLY A 388 10.20 -7.57 -10.68
CA GLY A 388 10.65 -6.33 -11.30
C GLY A 388 12.06 -5.87 -10.91
N ILE A 389 12.74 -6.52 -9.95
CA ILE A 389 14.14 -6.22 -9.63
C ILE A 389 15.01 -6.62 -10.81
N ALA A 390 15.95 -5.74 -11.21
CA ALA A 390 16.77 -5.91 -12.40
C ALA A 390 15.97 -6.24 -13.69
N GLY A 391 14.71 -5.82 -13.77
CA GLY A 391 13.81 -6.14 -14.90
C GLY A 391 13.32 -7.59 -14.95
N ARG A 392 13.67 -8.44 -13.98
CA ARG A 392 13.28 -9.86 -13.93
C ARG A 392 11.86 -9.98 -13.34
N ARG A 393 10.99 -10.74 -14.00
CA ARG A 393 9.59 -10.91 -13.58
C ARG A 393 9.37 -12.31 -13.02
N ILE A 394 8.51 -12.39 -12.00
CA ILE A 394 8.03 -13.66 -11.46
C ILE A 394 6.64 -13.91 -12.07
N PRO A 395 6.46 -15.00 -12.85
CA PRO A 395 5.18 -15.29 -13.47
C PRO A 395 4.13 -15.63 -12.39
N LEU A 396 2.93 -15.07 -12.54
CA LEU A 396 1.78 -15.41 -11.70
C LEU A 396 0.79 -16.25 -12.49
N HIS A 397 0.35 -17.34 -11.88
CA HIS A 397 -0.61 -18.26 -12.47
C HIS A 397 -2.02 -17.97 -11.94
N GLU A 398 -3.02 -18.19 -12.78
CA GLU A 398 -4.41 -18.00 -12.36
C GLU A 398 -4.94 -19.28 -11.72
N ARG A 399 -5.37 -19.17 -10.45
CA ARG A 399 -6.00 -20.25 -9.69
C ARG A 399 -7.28 -19.73 -9.07
N VAL A 400 -8.41 -20.40 -9.35
CA VAL A 400 -9.73 -20.02 -8.83
C VAL A 400 -10.07 -18.54 -9.13
N GLY A 401 -9.73 -18.07 -10.33
CA GLY A 401 -10.00 -16.69 -10.79
C GLY A 401 -9.13 -15.61 -10.16
N ARG A 402 -8.00 -15.97 -9.53
CA ARG A 402 -7.04 -15.03 -8.93
C ARG A 402 -5.64 -15.34 -9.42
N LYS A 403 -4.85 -14.28 -9.67
CA LYS A 403 -3.41 -14.41 -9.88
C LYS A 403 -2.75 -14.75 -8.54
N THR A 404 -2.01 -15.85 -8.51
CA THR A 404 -1.31 -16.33 -7.31
C THR A 404 0.09 -16.83 -7.66
N LEU A 405 0.93 -16.93 -6.64
CA LEU A 405 2.21 -17.63 -6.69
C LEU A 405 2.21 -18.72 -5.62
N SER A 406 2.34 -19.98 -6.03
CA SER A 406 2.53 -21.09 -5.09
C SER A 406 4.01 -21.23 -4.71
N ALA A 407 4.32 -21.95 -3.63
CA ALA A 407 5.71 -22.23 -3.29
C ALA A 407 6.35 -23.19 -4.31
N GLU A 408 5.57 -24.08 -4.91
CA GLU A 408 6.01 -24.94 -6.01
C GLU A 408 6.28 -24.15 -7.29
N ASP A 409 5.54 -23.06 -7.56
CA ASP A 409 5.83 -22.17 -8.70
C ASP A 409 7.24 -21.54 -8.55
N ILE A 410 7.65 -21.24 -7.31
CA ILE A 410 9.00 -20.73 -7.03
C ILE A 410 10.05 -21.83 -7.23
N LEU A 411 9.73 -23.08 -6.86
CA LEU A 411 10.62 -24.23 -7.07
C LEU A 411 10.77 -24.56 -8.56
N ASP A 412 9.67 -24.55 -9.31
CA ASP A 412 9.66 -24.73 -10.76
C ASP A 412 10.46 -23.61 -11.44
N LEU A 413 10.25 -22.36 -11.05
CA LEU A 413 11.07 -21.24 -11.52
C LEU A 413 12.57 -21.43 -11.23
N THR A 414 12.91 -22.02 -10.08
CA THR A 414 14.30 -22.32 -9.68
C THR A 414 14.91 -23.45 -10.53
N ILE A 415 14.11 -24.43 -10.94
CA ILE A 415 14.58 -25.58 -11.72
C ILE A 415 14.65 -25.25 -13.22
N GLU A 416 13.70 -24.47 -13.72
CA GLU A 416 13.45 -24.27 -15.15
C GLU A 416 14.11 -23.02 -15.72
N SER A 417 14.67 -22.15 -14.88
CA SER A 417 15.27 -20.89 -15.30
C SER A 417 16.56 -20.56 -14.54
N ASP A 418 17.24 -19.51 -14.97
CA ASP A 418 18.42 -18.94 -14.30
C ASP A 418 18.05 -17.92 -13.20
N TRP A 419 16.79 -17.92 -12.76
CA TRP A 419 16.29 -16.99 -11.75
C TRP A 419 16.90 -17.26 -10.36
N ALA A 420 17.10 -18.52 -10.01
CA ALA A 420 17.69 -18.95 -8.74
C ALA A 420 18.34 -20.33 -8.86
N GLN A 421 19.02 -20.77 -7.80
CA GLN A 421 19.55 -22.12 -7.66
C GLN A 421 19.15 -22.72 -6.31
N ALA A 422 18.87 -24.02 -6.26
CA ALA A 422 18.68 -24.73 -4.99
C ALA A 422 20.05 -25.09 -4.40
N ILE A 423 20.33 -24.67 -3.16
CA ILE A 423 21.65 -24.81 -2.54
C ILE A 423 21.69 -25.84 -1.40
N ALA A 424 20.54 -26.14 -0.79
CA ALA A 424 20.45 -27.11 0.28
C ALA A 424 19.06 -27.72 0.37
N ILE A 425 18.96 -29.01 0.73
CA ILE A 425 17.69 -29.70 0.96
C ILE A 425 17.81 -30.69 2.13
N PHE A 426 16.74 -30.80 2.92
CA PHE A 426 16.67 -31.70 4.06
C PHE A 426 15.25 -32.23 4.28
N GLY A 427 15.15 -33.47 4.79
CA GLY A 427 13.94 -34.05 5.35
C GLY A 427 13.06 -34.84 4.36
N VAL A 428 13.49 -34.98 3.11
CA VAL A 428 12.74 -35.62 2.01
C VAL A 428 13.61 -36.56 1.18
N GLY A 429 13.03 -37.63 0.63
CA GLY A 429 13.76 -38.58 -0.24
C GLY A 429 15.07 -39.07 0.40
N ASP A 430 16.18 -38.86 -0.30
CA ASP A 430 17.53 -39.22 0.15
C ASP A 430 18.09 -38.26 1.22
N SER A 431 17.51 -37.07 1.37
CA SER A 431 17.88 -36.08 2.39
C SER A 431 17.18 -36.29 3.75
N LYS A 432 16.54 -37.44 3.99
CA LYS A 432 15.75 -37.69 5.22
C LYS A 432 16.53 -37.49 6.52
N HIS A 433 17.83 -37.75 6.51
CA HIS A 433 18.69 -37.76 7.71
C HIS A 433 19.97 -36.92 7.56
N GLU A 434 20.20 -36.32 6.40
CA GLU A 434 21.41 -35.58 6.07
C GLU A 434 21.03 -34.31 5.30
N LEU A 435 21.71 -33.19 5.62
CA LEU A 435 21.62 -31.97 4.84
C LEU A 435 22.42 -32.14 3.55
N ILE A 436 21.73 -32.22 2.41
CA ILE A 436 22.39 -32.33 1.11
C ILE A 436 22.64 -30.92 0.57
N THR A 437 23.88 -30.64 0.16
CA THR A 437 24.31 -29.31 -0.34
C THR A 437 25.13 -29.40 -1.64
N ASP A 438 25.15 -30.57 -2.27
CA ASP A 438 25.93 -30.85 -3.48
C ASP A 438 25.02 -30.96 -4.72
N HIS A 439 25.56 -31.46 -5.83
CA HIS A 439 24.84 -31.64 -7.09
C HIS A 439 23.54 -32.48 -6.97
N ARG A 440 23.37 -33.27 -5.90
CA ARG A 440 22.16 -34.08 -5.66
C ARG A 440 20.95 -33.23 -5.26
N VAL A 441 21.11 -31.98 -4.84
CA VAL A 441 20.00 -31.12 -4.36
C VAL A 441 18.85 -31.07 -5.38
N ASN A 442 19.14 -30.79 -6.64
CA ASN A 442 18.11 -30.68 -7.68
C ASN A 442 17.39 -32.00 -7.96
N ALA A 443 18.12 -33.13 -7.94
CA ALA A 443 17.53 -34.45 -8.15
C ALA A 443 16.56 -34.82 -7.01
N VAL A 444 16.98 -34.60 -5.76
CA VAL A 444 16.14 -34.84 -4.58
C VAL A 444 14.94 -33.90 -4.56
N LEU A 445 15.12 -32.64 -4.97
CA LEU A 445 14.04 -31.66 -5.06
C LEU A 445 12.98 -32.09 -6.08
N GLN A 446 13.38 -32.41 -7.31
CA GLN A 446 12.46 -32.84 -8.37
C GLN A 446 11.68 -34.10 -7.97
N GLN A 447 12.36 -35.11 -7.43
CA GLN A 447 11.71 -36.34 -6.95
C GLN A 447 10.73 -36.13 -5.79
N SER A 448 10.80 -34.99 -5.08
CA SER A 448 9.96 -34.75 -3.90
C SER A 448 8.52 -34.35 -4.23
N TYR A 449 8.26 -33.74 -5.41
CA TYR A 449 6.94 -33.19 -5.75
C TYR A 449 6.55 -33.25 -7.23
N ARG A 450 7.43 -33.71 -8.15
CA ARG A 450 7.10 -33.91 -9.56
C ARG A 450 6.71 -35.34 -9.90
#